data_AF-A0A0M9GN76-F1
#
_entry.id   AF-A0A0M9GN76-F1
#
_cell.length_a   1.000
_cell.length_b   1.000
_cell.length_c   1.000
_cell.angle_alpha   90.00
_cell.angle_beta   90.00
_cell.angle_gamma   90.00
#
_symmetry.space_group_name_H-M   'P 1'
#
loop_
_entity.id
_entity.type
_entity.pdbx_description
1 polymer ?
#
loop_
_entity_poly.entity_id
_entity_poly.type
_entity_poly.pdbx_seq_one_letter_code
_entity_poly.pdbx_strand_id
1 'polypeptide(L)'
;MTLKRRTMLKWIHWTMAPLFVWFMVVQPKDVVPLGPAYFQFHSILGLIFVVLALVWTADFLIRGLASKPGPKLPPWARKTHQIMHKTLIWGMFLVALTGFLLGLTSSRLLFAGGFLPIAPPLNWPLANDWIGFFHTIEFYALGIFAIGHAAFHIWRHVRLKDNALRIMMPKRFHRFL
;
A
#
# COMPACT_ATOMS: atom_id res chain seq x y z
N MET A 1 -0.15 -14.10 -17.27
CA MET A 1 -0.21 -12.64 -17.08
C MET A 1 0.28 -11.97 -18.36
N THR A 2 -0.48 -11.03 -18.92
CA THR A 2 -0.05 -10.30 -20.13
C THR A 2 1.20 -9.45 -19.82
N LEU A 3 2.06 -9.21 -20.81
CA LEU A 3 3.25 -8.35 -20.65
C LEU A 3 2.90 -6.95 -20.12
N LYS A 4 1.80 -6.38 -20.63
CA LYS A 4 1.29 -5.07 -20.19
C LYS A 4 0.92 -5.07 -18.69
N ARG A 5 0.15 -6.06 -18.22
CA ARG A 5 -0.22 -6.18 -16.79
C ARG A 5 1.01 -6.36 -15.90
N ARG A 6 1.99 -7.17 -16.32
CA ARG A 6 3.22 -7.39 -15.56
C ARG A 6 4.01 -6.09 -15.36
N THR A 7 4.19 -5.33 -16.44
CA THR A 7 4.92 -4.07 -16.38
C THR A 7 4.22 -3.06 -15.49
N MET A 8 2.90 -2.92 -15.62
CA MET A 8 2.08 -2.08 -14.74
C MET A 8 2.25 -2.44 -13.26
N LEU A 9 2.10 -3.71 -12.90
CA LEU A 9 2.23 -4.15 -11.50
C LEU A 9 3.63 -3.95 -10.93
N LYS A 10 4.68 -4.04 -11.76
CA LYS A 10 6.04 -3.68 -11.33
C LYS A 10 6.15 -2.19 -10.99
N TRP A 11 5.60 -1.33 -11.83
CA TRP A 11 5.57 0.11 -11.57
C TRP A 11 4.79 0.42 -10.30
N ILE A 12 3.56 -0.11 -10.19
CA ILE A 12 2.73 0.07 -8.98
C ILE A 12 3.50 -0.37 -7.73
N HIS A 13 4.03 -1.60 -7.71
CA HIS A 13 4.75 -2.13 -6.55
C HIS A 13 5.98 -1.28 -6.18
N TRP A 14 6.82 -0.92 -7.15
CA TRP A 14 8.05 -0.18 -6.87
C TRP A 14 7.85 1.32 -6.63
N THR A 15 6.72 1.89 -7.06
CA THR A 15 6.32 3.24 -6.65
C THR A 15 5.70 3.23 -5.26
N MET A 16 4.85 2.25 -4.96
CA MET A 16 4.19 2.16 -3.65
C MET A 16 5.16 1.85 -2.52
N ALA A 17 6.22 1.08 -2.74
CA ALA A 17 7.18 0.75 -1.68
C ALA A 17 7.84 1.98 -1.00
N PRO A 18 8.46 2.95 -1.73
CA PRO A 18 9.01 4.15 -1.10
C PRO A 18 7.92 5.09 -0.55
N LEU A 19 6.75 5.18 -1.20
CA LEU A 19 5.62 5.95 -0.66
C LEU A 19 5.15 5.37 0.67
N PHE A 20 5.05 4.04 0.77
CA PHE A 20 4.67 3.35 1.99
C PHE A 20 5.66 3.65 3.11
N VAL A 21 6.97 3.57 2.83
CA VAL A 21 8.01 3.93 3.81
C VAL A 21 7.88 5.40 4.22
N TRP A 22 7.64 6.32 3.29
CA TRP A 22 7.40 7.73 3.60
C TRP A 22 6.26 7.90 4.61
N PHE A 23 5.09 7.30 4.37
CA PHE A 23 3.93 7.41 5.27
C PHE A 23 4.11 6.67 6.61
N MET A 24 5.04 5.71 6.70
CA MET A 24 5.39 5.07 7.97
C MET A 24 6.20 5.99 8.90
N VAL A 25 6.92 6.97 8.34
CA VAL A 25 7.87 7.80 9.10
C VAL A 25 7.54 9.29 9.08
N VAL A 26 6.70 9.74 8.14
CA VAL A 26 6.27 11.13 8.00
C VAL A 26 4.76 11.20 8.15
N GLN A 27 4.28 11.98 9.11
CA GLN A 27 2.87 12.23 9.38
C GLN A 27 2.52 13.71 9.12
N PRO A 28 1.22 14.06 9.00
CA PRO A 28 0.80 15.45 8.84
C PRO A 28 1.38 16.41 9.90
N LYS A 29 1.47 15.97 11.16
CA LYS A 29 2.06 16.77 12.26
C LYS A 29 3.53 17.17 12.04
N ASP A 30 4.25 16.41 11.21
CA ASP A 30 5.67 16.66 10.93
C ASP A 30 5.85 17.66 9.78
N VAL A 31 4.90 17.70 8.84
CA VAL A 31 4.98 18.55 7.63
C VAL A 31 4.17 19.84 7.72
N VAL A 32 3.09 19.87 8.52
CA VAL A 32 2.29 21.08 8.75
C VAL A 32 3.12 22.24 9.31
N PRO A 33 4.01 22.04 10.31
CA PRO A 33 4.86 23.12 10.83
C PRO A 33 5.88 23.66 9.82
N LEU A 34 6.26 22.86 8.82
CA LEU A 34 7.19 23.26 7.77
C LEU A 34 6.54 24.17 6.72
N GLY A 35 5.22 24.31 6.76
CA GLY A 35 4.45 25.24 5.94
C GLY A 35 3.63 24.58 4.81
N PRO A 36 2.82 25.37 4.09
CA PRO A 36 1.80 24.85 3.17
C PRO A 36 2.35 24.00 2.04
N ALA A 37 3.54 24.33 1.50
CA ALA A 37 4.15 23.59 0.40
C ALA A 37 4.53 22.14 0.80
N TYR A 38 5.02 21.93 2.02
CA TYR A 38 5.39 20.60 2.52
C TYR A 38 4.16 19.74 2.79
N PHE A 39 3.13 20.33 3.41
CA PHE A 39 1.85 19.66 3.58
C PHE A 39 1.22 19.29 2.23
N GLN A 40 1.27 20.21 1.26
CA GLN A 40 0.78 19.98 -0.10
C GLN A 40 1.51 18.83 -0.78
N PHE A 41 2.84 18.81 -0.71
CA PHE A 41 3.66 17.72 -1.23
C PHE A 41 3.26 16.37 -0.59
N HIS A 42 3.18 16.32 0.75
CA HIS A 42 2.74 15.13 1.47
C HIS A 42 1.33 14.67 1.04
N SER A 43 0.40 15.61 0.86
CA SER A 43 -0.96 15.34 0.40
C SER A 43 -1.03 14.79 -1.04
N ILE A 44 -0.18 15.30 -1.95
CA ILE A 44 -0.05 14.78 -3.31
C ILE A 44 0.47 13.35 -3.30
N LEU A 45 1.50 13.06 -2.49
CA LEU A 45 2.00 11.69 -2.33
C LEU A 45 0.90 10.75 -1.82
N GLY A 46 0.03 11.23 -0.92
CA GLY A 46 -1.07 10.47 -0.35
C GLY A 46 -2.11 10.14 -1.43
N LEU A 47 -2.46 11.13 -2.25
CA LEU A 47 -3.34 10.93 -3.39
C LEU A 47 -2.79 9.91 -4.38
N ILE A 48 -1.50 10.00 -4.74
CA ILE A 48 -0.83 9.02 -5.61
C ILE A 48 -0.92 7.63 -4.98
N PHE A 49 -0.59 7.49 -3.70
CA PHE A 49 -0.63 6.21 -2.99
C PHE A 49 -2.04 5.58 -3.02
N VAL A 50 -3.07 6.35 -2.70
CA VAL A 50 -4.47 5.90 -2.70
C VAL A 50 -4.90 5.47 -4.10
N VAL A 51 -4.62 6.27 -5.13
CA VAL A 51 -4.96 5.91 -6.53
C VAL A 51 -4.29 4.59 -6.94
N LEU A 52 -3.00 4.41 -6.62
CA LEU A 52 -2.30 3.16 -6.93
C LEU A 52 -2.88 1.96 -6.16
N ALA A 53 -3.23 2.15 -4.88
CA ALA A 53 -3.88 1.12 -4.07
C ALA A 53 -5.24 0.69 -4.64
N LEU A 54 -6.07 1.65 -5.06
CA LEU A 54 -7.36 1.39 -5.68
C LEU A 54 -7.21 0.67 -7.03
N VAL A 55 -6.29 1.12 -7.89
CA VAL A 55 -6.00 0.47 -9.18
C VAL A 55 -5.53 -0.97 -8.97
N TRP A 56 -4.63 -1.21 -8.01
CA TRP A 56 -4.15 -2.56 -7.72
C TRP A 56 -5.28 -3.45 -7.17
N THR A 57 -6.10 -2.90 -6.28
CA THR A 57 -7.26 -3.62 -5.74
C THR A 57 -8.25 -3.99 -6.85
N ALA A 58 -8.56 -3.06 -7.76
CA ALA A 58 -9.43 -3.33 -8.90
C ALA A 58 -8.84 -4.43 -9.82
N ASP A 59 -7.55 -4.37 -10.17
CA ASP A 59 -6.89 -5.42 -10.96
C ASP A 59 -6.96 -6.80 -10.25
N PHE A 60 -6.78 -6.81 -8.92
CA PHE A 60 -6.91 -8.02 -8.12
C PHE A 60 -8.35 -8.56 -8.11
N LEU A 61 -9.37 -7.72 -7.96
CA LEU A 61 -10.78 -8.16 -7.96
C LEU A 61 -11.19 -8.71 -9.33
N ILE A 62 -10.72 -8.10 -10.42
CA ILE A 62 -11.09 -8.51 -11.79
C ILE A 62 -10.33 -9.77 -12.22
N ARG A 63 -9.04 -9.91 -11.86
CA ARG A 63 -8.14 -10.90 -12.48
C ARG A 63 -7.44 -11.81 -11.47
N GLY A 64 -7.76 -11.68 -10.19
CA GLY A 64 -7.11 -12.40 -9.09
C GLY A 64 -5.65 -11.99 -8.88
N LEU A 65 -4.99 -12.68 -7.95
CA LEU A 65 -3.56 -12.46 -7.67
C LEU A 65 -2.70 -12.74 -8.90
N ALA A 66 -1.83 -11.78 -9.23
CA ALA A 66 -0.86 -11.93 -10.30
C ALA A 66 0.27 -12.92 -9.95
N SER A 67 0.63 -13.02 -8.66
CA SER A 67 1.64 -13.95 -8.17
C SER A 67 1.04 -15.33 -7.92
N LYS A 68 1.72 -16.36 -8.40
CA LYS A 68 1.44 -17.76 -8.05
C LYS A 68 2.54 -18.28 -7.10
N PRO A 69 2.20 -19.17 -6.16
CA PRO A 69 3.22 -19.84 -5.35
C PRO A 69 4.17 -20.60 -6.28
N GLY A 70 5.47 -20.37 -6.14
CA GLY A 70 6.49 -21.08 -6.88
C GLY A 70 6.52 -22.58 -6.55
N PRO A 71 7.04 -23.43 -7.46
CA PRO A 71 7.02 -24.89 -7.30
C PRO A 71 7.82 -25.37 -6.08
N LYS A 72 8.89 -24.65 -5.71
CA LYS A 72 9.77 -24.97 -4.57
C LYS A 72 9.16 -24.66 -3.19
N LEU A 73 8.00 -23.99 -3.13
CA LEU A 73 7.38 -23.65 -1.85
C LEU A 73 6.70 -24.88 -1.24
N PRO A 74 6.98 -25.23 0.05
CA PRO A 74 6.23 -26.24 0.76
C PRO A 74 4.77 -25.80 1.00
N PRO A 75 3.83 -26.72 1.30
CA PRO A 75 2.40 -26.42 1.39
C PRO A 75 2.04 -25.26 2.31
N TRP A 76 2.63 -25.19 3.51
CA TRP A 76 2.39 -24.10 4.45
C TRP A 76 2.79 -22.74 3.85
N ALA A 77 3.94 -22.67 3.18
CA ALA A 77 4.49 -21.45 2.63
C ALA A 77 3.69 -20.97 1.39
N ARG A 78 3.04 -21.90 0.67
CA ARG A 78 2.08 -21.55 -0.39
C ARG A 78 0.83 -20.88 0.18
N LYS A 79 0.33 -21.36 1.32
CA LYS A 79 -0.79 -20.73 2.05
C LYS A 79 -0.38 -19.36 2.58
N THR A 80 0.78 -19.28 3.24
CA THR A 80 1.35 -18.01 3.73
C THR A 80 1.50 -16.98 2.61
N HIS A 81 2.05 -17.36 1.46
CA HIS A 81 2.12 -16.50 0.28
C HIS A 81 0.77 -15.90 -0.09
N GLN A 82 -0.28 -16.73 -0.19
CA GLN A 82 -1.63 -16.28 -0.55
C GLN A 82 -2.21 -15.34 0.49
N ILE A 83 -2.12 -15.69 1.77
CA ILE A 83 -2.63 -14.87 2.88
C ILE A 83 -1.95 -13.51 2.83
N MET A 84 -0.62 -13.45 2.85
CA MET A 84 0.11 -12.19 2.91
C MET A 84 -0.20 -11.25 1.75
N HIS A 85 -0.23 -11.77 0.51
CA HIS A 85 -0.54 -10.92 -0.65
C HIS A 85 -1.98 -10.39 -0.62
N LYS A 86 -2.94 -11.23 -0.22
CA LYS A 86 -4.34 -10.80 -0.09
C LYS A 86 -4.51 -9.81 1.05
N THR A 87 -3.89 -10.06 2.20
CA THR A 87 -3.90 -9.15 3.36
C THR A 87 -3.30 -7.81 3.00
N LEU A 88 -2.19 -7.76 2.25
CA LEU A 88 -1.61 -6.49 1.82
C LEU A 88 -2.53 -5.73 0.87
N ILE A 89 -3.12 -6.39 -0.13
CA ILE A 89 -4.03 -5.72 -1.09
C ILE A 89 -5.29 -5.21 -0.39
N TRP A 90 -5.94 -6.07 0.40
CA TRP A 90 -7.13 -5.67 1.16
C TRP A 90 -6.81 -4.62 2.21
N GLY A 91 -5.68 -4.73 2.92
CA GLY A 91 -5.27 -3.73 3.90
C GLY A 91 -4.98 -2.37 3.26
N MET A 92 -4.33 -2.32 2.09
CA MET A 92 -4.15 -1.05 1.37
C MET A 92 -5.50 -0.44 0.94
N PHE A 93 -6.45 -1.26 0.49
CA PHE A 93 -7.79 -0.80 0.17
C PHE A 93 -8.53 -0.26 1.41
N LEU A 94 -8.46 -0.99 2.52
CA LEU A 94 -9.15 -0.61 3.75
C LEU A 94 -8.53 0.66 4.36
N VAL A 95 -7.21 0.86 4.29
CA VAL A 95 -6.55 2.13 4.62
C VAL A 95 -7.11 3.28 3.78
N ALA A 96 -7.25 3.08 2.46
CA ALA A 96 -7.84 4.10 1.60
C ALA A 96 -9.30 4.39 1.97
N LEU A 97 -10.07 3.36 2.32
CA LEU A 97 -11.46 3.48 2.77
C LEU A 97 -11.55 4.25 4.10
N THR A 98 -10.74 3.91 5.10
CA THR A 98 -10.72 4.60 6.39
C THR A 98 -10.21 6.04 6.24
N GLY A 99 -9.30 6.31 5.30
CA GLY A 99 -8.89 7.67 4.92
C GLY A 99 -10.02 8.49 4.27
N PHE A 100 -10.84 7.86 3.42
CA PHE A 100 -12.06 8.49 2.91
C PHE A 100 -13.06 8.80 4.04
N LEU A 101 -13.26 7.85 4.95
CA LEU A 101 -14.16 8.02 6.10
C LEU A 101 -13.67 9.11 7.06
N LEU A 102 -12.35 9.30 7.22
CA LEU A 102 -11.78 10.44 7.92
C LEU A 102 -12.22 11.77 7.28
N GLY A 103 -12.18 11.87 5.95
CA GLY A 103 -12.71 13.02 5.23
C GLY A 103 -14.20 13.23 5.45
N LEU A 104 -14.99 12.16 5.32
CA LEU A 104 -16.46 12.20 5.45
C LEU A 104 -16.90 12.62 6.85
N THR A 105 -16.22 12.15 7.90
CA THR A 105 -16.60 12.43 9.29
C THR A 105 -15.97 13.70 9.87
N SER A 106 -15.06 14.34 9.12
CA SER A 106 -14.38 15.55 9.56
C SER A 106 -15.33 16.74 9.74
N SER A 107 -14.88 17.74 10.51
CA SER A 107 -15.59 19.01 10.74
C SER A 107 -15.45 20.02 9.61
N ARG A 108 -14.55 19.77 8.65
CA ARG A 108 -14.24 20.70 7.55
C ARG A 108 -13.86 19.93 6.30
N LEU A 109 -14.14 20.50 5.14
CA LEU A 109 -13.80 19.86 3.87
C LEU A 109 -12.28 19.65 3.77
N LEU A 110 -11.85 18.40 3.65
CA LEU A 110 -10.46 18.02 3.44
C LEU A 110 -10.19 17.80 1.95
N PHE A 111 -8.99 18.19 1.51
CA PHE A 111 -8.55 18.07 0.12
C PHE A 111 -7.35 17.14 -0.01
N ALA A 112 -7.49 16.08 -0.81
CA ALA A 112 -6.39 15.24 -1.26
C ALA A 112 -5.63 15.96 -2.39
N GLY A 113 -4.30 16.00 -2.26
CA GLY A 113 -3.44 16.76 -3.17
C GLY A 113 -3.78 18.26 -3.23
N GLY A 114 -4.50 18.82 -2.25
CA GLY A 114 -4.88 20.23 -2.20
C GLY A 114 -5.93 20.71 -3.20
N PHE A 115 -6.45 19.84 -4.07
CA PHE A 115 -7.45 20.21 -5.07
C PHE A 115 -8.66 19.27 -5.12
N LEU A 116 -8.49 18.00 -4.73
CA LEU A 116 -9.56 17.01 -4.81
C LEU A 116 -10.28 16.91 -3.45
N PRO A 117 -11.54 17.36 -3.32
CA PRO A 117 -12.30 17.17 -2.10
C PRO A 117 -12.45 15.68 -1.81
N ILE A 118 -12.10 15.25 -0.59
CA ILE A 118 -12.14 13.81 -0.22
C ILE A 118 -13.59 13.34 -0.11
N ALA A 119 -14.39 14.04 0.70
CA ALA A 119 -15.79 13.75 0.94
C ALA A 119 -16.49 14.99 1.56
N PRO A 120 -17.82 15.11 1.46
CA PRO A 120 -18.58 16.11 2.19
C PRO A 120 -18.39 15.96 3.72
N PRO A 121 -18.05 17.01 4.48
CA PRO A 121 -17.83 16.90 5.92
C PRO A 121 -19.16 16.82 6.68
N LEU A 122 -19.40 15.72 7.38
CA LEU A 122 -20.60 15.51 8.19
C LEU A 122 -20.48 16.05 9.63
N ASN A 123 -19.29 16.49 10.04
CA ASN A 123 -19.00 17.00 11.38
C ASN A 123 -19.40 16.01 12.50
N TRP A 124 -18.90 14.78 12.41
CA TRP A 124 -19.15 13.71 13.38
C TRP A 124 -17.88 13.44 14.20
N PRO A 125 -17.56 14.28 15.21
CA PRO A 125 -16.27 14.26 15.89
C PRO A 125 -15.95 12.91 16.53
N LEU A 126 -16.91 12.29 17.23
CA LEU A 126 -16.71 10.99 17.86
C LEU A 126 -16.39 9.89 16.83
N ALA A 127 -17.09 9.89 15.69
CA ALA A 127 -16.78 8.94 14.62
C ALA A 127 -15.41 9.22 14.01
N ASN A 128 -15.06 10.49 13.81
CA ASN A 128 -13.78 10.91 13.28
C ASN A 128 -12.61 10.44 14.15
N ASP A 129 -12.74 10.57 15.48
CA ASP A 129 -11.72 10.10 16.45
C ASP A 129 -11.51 8.58 16.35
N TRP A 130 -12.60 7.81 16.36
CA TRP A 130 -12.52 6.35 16.23
C TRP A 130 -11.94 5.92 14.88
N ILE A 131 -12.39 6.52 13.78
CA ILE A 131 -11.89 6.20 12.44
C ILE A 131 -10.41 6.57 12.35
N GLY A 132 -9.97 7.70 12.91
CA GLY A 132 -8.57 8.10 12.94
C GLY A 132 -7.69 7.13 13.73
N PHE A 133 -8.18 6.66 14.87
CA PHE A 133 -7.53 5.61 15.65
C PHE A 133 -7.38 4.32 14.84
N PHE A 134 -8.46 3.83 14.22
CA PHE A 134 -8.43 2.61 13.40
C PHE A 134 -7.53 2.76 12.17
N HIS A 135 -7.64 3.87 11.43
CA HIS A 135 -6.80 4.16 10.26
C HIS A 135 -5.30 4.13 10.63
N THR A 136 -4.96 4.68 11.79
CA THR A 136 -3.58 4.67 12.30
C THR A 136 -3.12 3.23 12.61
N ILE A 137 -3.88 2.48 13.42
CA ILE A 137 -3.54 1.09 13.77
C ILE A 137 -3.43 0.22 12.53
N GLU A 138 -4.39 0.35 11.63
CA GLU A 138 -4.45 -0.37 10.38
C GLU A 138 -3.19 -0.15 9.54
N PHE A 139 -2.77 1.11 9.38
CA PHE A 139 -1.59 1.44 8.59
C PHE A 139 -0.30 0.86 9.19
N TYR A 140 -0.12 0.95 10.51
CA TYR A 140 1.05 0.36 11.18
C TYR A 140 1.02 -1.18 11.17
N ALA A 141 -0.16 -1.79 11.33
CA ALA A 141 -0.32 -3.24 11.20
C ALA A 141 0.02 -3.70 9.79
N LEU A 142 -0.39 -2.96 8.77
CA LEU A 142 -0.02 -3.19 7.38
C LEU A 142 1.50 -3.11 7.19
N GLY A 143 2.18 -2.22 7.92
CA GLY A 143 3.64 -2.12 7.96
C GLY A 143 4.31 -3.41 8.46
N ILE A 144 3.78 -4.03 9.51
CA ILE A 144 4.25 -5.33 10.01
C ILE A 144 4.08 -6.41 8.93
N PHE A 145 2.92 -6.45 8.26
CA PHE A 145 2.70 -7.39 7.15
C PHE A 145 3.63 -7.14 5.97
N ALA A 146 3.95 -5.88 5.65
CA ALA A 146 4.88 -5.52 4.58
C ALA A 146 6.31 -5.97 4.89
N ILE A 147 6.77 -5.79 6.14
CA ILE A 147 8.06 -6.31 6.61
C ILE A 147 8.08 -7.83 6.52
N GLY A 148 7.04 -8.50 7.03
CA GLY A 148 6.88 -9.95 6.91
C GLY A 148 6.94 -10.40 5.46
N HIS A 149 6.28 -9.68 4.54
CA HIS A 149 6.27 -9.96 3.10
C HIS A 149 7.66 -9.86 2.50
N ALA A 150 8.40 -8.79 2.79
CA ALA A 150 9.78 -8.66 2.35
C ALA A 150 10.66 -9.79 2.90
N ALA A 151 10.57 -10.07 4.21
CA ALA A 151 11.31 -11.14 4.88
C ALA A 151 11.01 -12.51 4.27
N PHE A 152 9.75 -12.81 3.97
CA PHE A 152 9.33 -14.06 3.31
C PHE A 152 10.00 -14.21 1.94
N HIS A 153 10.03 -13.14 1.14
CA HIS A 153 10.66 -13.18 -0.19
C HIS A 153 12.19 -13.23 -0.12
N ILE A 154 12.81 -12.59 0.87
CA ILE A 154 14.25 -12.72 1.15
C ILE A 154 14.58 -14.16 1.56
N TRP A 155 13.82 -14.75 2.50
CA TRP A 155 13.98 -16.14 2.90
C TRP A 155 13.88 -17.10 1.71
N ARG A 156 12.88 -16.92 0.83
CA ARG A 156 12.76 -17.73 -0.40
C ARG A 156 13.99 -17.63 -1.27
N HIS A 157 14.53 -16.42 -1.44
CA HIS A 157 15.71 -16.20 -2.24
C HIS A 157 16.94 -16.88 -1.64
N VAL A 158 17.21 -16.72 -0.34
CA VAL A 158 18.41 -17.29 0.29
C VAL A 158 18.30 -18.81 0.51
N ARG A 159 17.13 -19.32 0.91
CA ARG A 159 16.96 -20.72 1.33
C ARG A 159 16.51 -21.64 0.21
N LEU A 160 15.55 -21.21 -0.60
CA LEU A 160 15.01 -22.00 -1.72
C LEU A 160 15.75 -21.72 -3.03
N LYS A 161 16.52 -20.63 -3.09
CA LYS A 161 17.23 -20.16 -4.29
C LYS A 161 16.27 -20.16 -5.48
N ASP A 162 15.09 -19.60 -5.25
CA ASP A 162 14.05 -19.48 -6.26
C ASP A 162 14.14 -18.11 -6.95
N ASN A 163 13.70 -18.05 -8.20
CA ASN A 163 13.76 -16.82 -9.00
C ASN A 163 12.56 -15.90 -8.73
N ALA A 164 11.92 -15.99 -7.57
CA ALA A 164 10.67 -15.28 -7.30
C ALA A 164 10.86 -13.77 -7.29
N LEU A 165 11.96 -13.28 -6.70
CA LEU A 165 12.28 -11.85 -6.70
C LEU A 165 12.42 -11.29 -8.13
N ARG A 166 12.96 -12.06 -9.08
CA ARG A 166 13.10 -11.65 -10.49
C ARG A 166 11.74 -11.40 -11.17
N ILE A 167 10.65 -11.95 -10.64
CA ILE A 167 9.31 -11.71 -11.16
C ILE A 167 8.95 -10.23 -11.05
N MET A 168 9.23 -9.60 -9.89
CA MET A 168 8.89 -8.21 -9.57
C MET A 168 10.07 -7.24 -9.69
N MET A 169 11.31 -7.71 -9.57
CA MET A 169 12.49 -6.85 -9.66
C MET A 169 12.69 -6.29 -11.09
N PRO A 170 13.11 -5.02 -11.26
CA PRO A 170 13.60 -4.48 -12.52
C PRO A 170 14.79 -5.27 -13.07
N LYS A 171 14.89 -5.42 -14.40
CA LYS A 171 15.91 -6.28 -15.05
C LYS A 171 17.35 -5.90 -14.66
N ARG A 172 17.63 -4.60 -14.48
CA ARG A 172 18.96 -4.09 -14.09
C ARG A 172 19.52 -4.70 -12.80
N PHE A 173 18.65 -5.20 -11.91
CA PHE A 173 19.05 -5.78 -10.64
C PHE A 173 19.08 -7.31 -10.64
N HIS A 174 18.75 -7.97 -11.77
CA HIS A 174 18.69 -9.44 -11.84
C HIS A 174 20.04 -10.12 -11.62
N ARG A 175 21.16 -9.41 -11.86
CA ARG A 175 22.51 -9.92 -11.58
C ARG A 175 22.79 -10.18 -10.10
N PHE A 176 22.00 -9.58 -9.21
CA PHE A 176 22.11 -9.72 -7.76
C PHE A 176 21.09 -10.72 -7.18
N LEU A 177 20.31 -11.39 -8.03
CA LEU A 177 19.17 -12.25 -7.66
C LEU A 177 19.30 -13.65 -8.20
#